data_AF-A0A957J6P1-F1
#
_entry.id   AF-A0A957J6P1-F1
#
_cell.length_a   1.000
_cell.length_b   1.000
_cell.length_c   1.000
_cell.angle_alpha   90.00
_cell.angle_beta   90.00
_cell.angle_gamma   90.00
#
_symmetry.space_group_name_H-M   'P 1'
#
loop_
_entity.id
_entity.type
_entity.pdbx_description
1 polymer ?
#
loop_
_entity_poly.entity_id
_entity_poly.type
_entity_poly.pdbx_seq_one_letter_code
_entity_poly.pdbx_strand_id
1 'polypeptide(L)'
;NAGGIVFAMGQDLAAVMGSDDPDSASFLYASTLGGEFLQDSLTGGNYLPSSPIVPHANAPAALNGISLDLSGKNINYVDLSGTNVLTTPVATANTGQAKLWFDDANYVLHYDISLTANTPFTLTASHIHTGTQGVNGDIAFNLEPITQPTYITDTFSFAGTVPMTTTERGVLLTGGYYINVHTTDYPAGELRGQAIVGQSGDGADNQYYIDEIVPYPNSEPEPVPGRYYPYTPLMVYGGNTNFLGNLNMDQGVVAMAHRDQPTLEFSATSFHGKTIYTTFGLEGVNNGLSGLSRAELLNAFMTWAMDAPTVTISDTTSAYAPTGQQIVLEAMMTDGVSYRWDFGDGSPYTNAFESNIVGHTYDTCGVYTVRVEATNAWGNKVIGSQDIVVTQNCSYKQYMPITMK
;
A
#
# COMPACT_ATOMS: atom_id res chain seq x y z
N ASN A 1 -18.70 2.31 -15.26
CA ASN A 1 -19.43 3.44 -14.62
C ASN A 1 -19.53 4.70 -15.52
N ALA A 2 -19.64 4.58 -16.85
CA ALA A 2 -19.88 5.72 -17.77
C ALA A 2 -18.94 6.95 -17.63
N GLY A 3 -17.69 6.78 -17.21
CA GLY A 3 -16.72 7.88 -17.05
C GLY A 3 -16.46 8.33 -15.61
N GLY A 4 -17.16 7.74 -14.64
CA GLY A 4 -16.95 8.04 -13.22
C GLY A 4 -15.66 7.45 -12.63
N ILE A 5 -15.44 7.77 -11.36
CA ILE A 5 -14.39 7.18 -10.52
C ILE A 5 -15.04 6.37 -9.40
N VAL A 6 -14.56 5.15 -9.15
CA VAL A 6 -15.01 4.29 -8.06
C VAL A 6 -13.81 3.88 -7.22
N PHE A 7 -13.93 4.05 -5.91
CA PHE A 7 -13.06 3.41 -4.93
C PHE A 7 -13.92 2.41 -4.15
N ALA A 8 -13.58 1.14 -4.26
CA ALA A 8 -14.18 0.07 -3.48
C ALA A 8 -13.11 -0.46 -2.53
N MET A 9 -13.35 -0.40 -1.21
CA MET A 9 -12.38 -0.81 -0.21
C MET A 9 -13.09 -1.60 0.87
N GLY A 10 -12.54 -2.74 1.24
CA GLY A 10 -13.08 -3.59 2.30
C GLY A 10 -13.03 -5.06 1.93
N GLN A 11 -13.20 -5.89 2.95
CA GLN A 11 -13.21 -7.35 2.82
C GLN A 11 -14.50 -7.87 2.19
N ASP A 12 -14.41 -9.05 1.56
CA ASP A 12 -15.55 -9.88 1.15
C ASP A 12 -16.58 -9.21 0.21
N LEU A 13 -16.15 -8.19 -0.55
CA LEU A 13 -17.05 -7.52 -1.49
C LEU A 13 -17.54 -8.49 -2.58
N ALA A 14 -16.74 -9.48 -2.97
CA ALA A 14 -17.15 -10.44 -3.97
C ALA A 14 -18.29 -11.33 -3.48
N ALA A 15 -18.25 -11.89 -2.26
CA ALA A 15 -19.35 -12.71 -1.76
C ALA A 15 -20.61 -11.88 -1.53
N VAL A 16 -20.48 -10.64 -1.04
CA VAL A 16 -21.62 -9.70 -0.94
C VAL A 16 -22.29 -9.48 -2.30
N MET A 17 -21.52 -9.51 -3.38
CA MET A 17 -22.00 -9.37 -4.75
C MET A 17 -22.29 -10.71 -5.45
N GLY A 18 -22.12 -11.85 -4.77
CA GLY A 18 -22.28 -13.20 -5.32
C GLY A 18 -21.27 -13.54 -6.43
N SER A 19 -19.99 -13.20 -6.23
CA SER A 19 -18.87 -13.40 -7.17
C SER A 19 -17.74 -14.24 -6.54
N ASP A 20 -18.11 -15.14 -5.63
CA ASP A 20 -17.25 -16.08 -4.91
C ASP A 20 -17.06 -17.42 -5.65
N ASP A 21 -17.79 -17.62 -6.75
CA ASP A 21 -17.68 -18.80 -7.63
C ASP A 21 -17.08 -18.39 -9.00
N PRO A 22 -16.05 -19.09 -9.49
CA PRO A 22 -15.46 -18.86 -10.82
C PRO A 22 -16.47 -18.92 -11.96
N ASP A 23 -17.54 -19.71 -11.84
CA ASP A 23 -18.54 -19.86 -12.89
C ASP A 23 -19.62 -18.75 -12.86
N SER A 24 -19.62 -17.86 -11.86
CA SER A 24 -20.71 -16.91 -11.64
C SER A 24 -20.30 -15.53 -11.11
N ALA A 25 -19.28 -14.91 -11.72
CA ALA A 25 -18.87 -13.53 -11.42
C ALA A 25 -19.97 -12.48 -11.73
N SER A 26 -20.21 -11.56 -10.79
CA SER A 26 -21.13 -10.44 -11.00
C SER A 26 -20.53 -9.40 -11.95
N PHE A 27 -21.40 -8.70 -12.69
CA PHE A 27 -20.98 -7.61 -13.58
C PHE A 27 -20.23 -6.49 -12.84
N LEU A 28 -20.60 -6.18 -11.59
CA LEU A 28 -19.90 -5.16 -10.82
C LEU A 28 -18.46 -5.61 -10.54
N TYR A 29 -18.29 -6.83 -10.05
CA TYR A 29 -16.97 -7.35 -9.68
C TYR A 29 -16.05 -7.50 -10.91
N ALA A 30 -16.48 -8.25 -11.93
CA ALA A 30 -15.68 -8.50 -13.13
C ALA A 30 -15.56 -7.29 -14.05
N SER A 31 -16.70 -6.75 -14.49
CA SER A 31 -16.69 -5.72 -15.53
C SER A 31 -16.49 -4.30 -15.00
N THR A 32 -16.52 -4.07 -13.67
CA THR A 32 -16.29 -2.72 -13.11
C THR A 32 -15.08 -2.65 -12.18
N LEU A 33 -14.88 -3.64 -11.29
CA LEU A 33 -13.76 -3.64 -10.34
C LEU A 33 -12.51 -4.36 -10.86
N GLY A 34 -12.68 -5.33 -11.76
CA GLY A 34 -11.59 -6.03 -12.43
C GLY A 34 -11.10 -7.31 -11.79
N GLY A 35 -11.86 -7.86 -10.85
CA GLY A 35 -11.63 -9.21 -10.34
C GLY A 35 -12.56 -10.21 -11.02
N GLU A 36 -12.09 -11.42 -11.30
CA GLU A 36 -12.92 -12.51 -11.81
C GLU A 36 -13.71 -13.16 -10.66
N PHE A 37 -13.03 -13.64 -9.62
CA PHE A 37 -13.61 -14.17 -8.38
C PHE A 37 -12.59 -14.08 -7.23
N LEU A 38 -12.94 -14.58 -6.04
CA LEU A 38 -12.03 -14.71 -4.89
C LEU A 38 -11.51 -16.15 -4.79
N GLN A 39 -10.21 -16.34 -4.49
CA GLN A 39 -9.65 -17.69 -4.38
C GLN A 39 -9.55 -18.27 -2.97
N ASP A 40 -9.18 -17.47 -1.96
CA ASP A 40 -9.32 -17.79 -0.55
C ASP A 40 -8.97 -16.54 0.27
N SER A 41 -9.30 -16.54 1.57
CA SER A 41 -8.81 -15.52 2.48
C SER A 41 -7.33 -15.76 2.83
N LEU A 42 -6.48 -14.80 2.49
CA LEU A 42 -5.05 -14.78 2.85
C LEU A 42 -4.85 -14.64 4.37
N THR A 43 -5.82 -14.06 5.06
CA THR A 43 -5.88 -13.96 6.53
C THR A 43 -7.23 -14.46 7.04
N GLY A 44 -7.29 -15.00 8.26
CA GLY A 44 -8.55 -15.47 8.85
C GLY A 44 -8.41 -16.02 10.26
N GLY A 45 -9.51 -16.47 10.86
CA GLY A 45 -9.48 -17.22 12.12
C GLY A 45 -9.10 -16.40 13.36
N ASN A 46 -9.51 -15.13 13.42
CA ASN A 46 -9.20 -14.15 14.48
C ASN A 46 -7.75 -13.64 14.50
N TYR A 47 -6.97 -13.87 13.45
CA TYR A 47 -5.63 -13.30 13.31
C TYR A 47 -5.65 -12.13 12.34
N LEU A 48 -5.06 -11.01 12.77
CA LEU A 48 -4.83 -9.86 11.90
C LEU A 48 -3.61 -10.11 10.99
N PRO A 49 -3.50 -9.42 9.85
CA PRO A 49 -2.37 -9.50 8.94
C PRO A 49 -1.03 -9.36 9.68
N SER A 50 -0.10 -10.25 9.40
CA SER A 50 1.21 -10.28 10.05
C SER A 50 2.35 -9.81 9.14
N SER A 51 2.04 -9.57 7.87
CA SER A 51 2.99 -9.13 6.85
C SER A 51 2.45 -7.92 6.09
N PRO A 52 3.33 -7.08 5.51
CA PRO A 52 2.89 -5.89 4.81
C PRO A 52 2.21 -6.22 3.48
N ILE A 53 1.32 -5.33 3.06
CA ILE A 53 0.82 -5.28 1.68
C ILE A 53 1.77 -4.38 0.88
N VAL A 54 2.28 -4.89 -0.23
CA VAL A 54 3.31 -4.25 -1.05
C VAL A 54 2.87 -4.19 -2.52
N PRO A 55 3.46 -3.32 -3.36
CA PRO A 55 3.13 -3.23 -4.77
C PRO A 55 3.29 -4.55 -5.51
N HIS A 56 2.36 -4.84 -6.41
CA HIS A 56 2.52 -5.92 -7.37
C HIS A 56 3.63 -5.57 -8.38
N ALA A 57 4.32 -6.57 -8.95
CA ALA A 57 5.43 -6.33 -9.89
C ALA A 57 5.02 -5.55 -11.17
N ASN A 58 3.75 -5.71 -11.59
CA ASN A 58 3.15 -5.00 -12.72
C ASN A 58 2.45 -3.69 -12.32
N ALA A 59 2.51 -3.29 -11.05
CA ALA A 59 1.91 -2.05 -10.61
C ALA A 59 2.65 -0.83 -11.21
N PRO A 60 1.99 0.33 -11.33
CA PRO A 60 2.64 1.55 -11.76
C PRO A 60 3.87 1.90 -10.92
N ALA A 61 4.92 2.42 -11.57
CA ALA A 61 6.17 2.77 -10.90
C ALA A 61 5.99 3.80 -9.77
N ALA A 62 4.97 4.66 -9.84
CA ALA A 62 4.61 5.59 -8.79
C ALA A 62 4.20 4.92 -7.47
N LEU A 63 3.80 3.64 -7.51
CA LEU A 63 3.52 2.85 -6.32
C LEU A 63 4.77 2.11 -5.79
N ASN A 64 5.93 2.21 -6.44
CA ASN A 64 7.14 1.53 -5.94
C ASN A 64 7.54 2.06 -4.56
N GLY A 65 7.96 1.15 -3.68
CA GLY A 65 8.38 1.50 -2.31
C GLY A 65 7.23 1.73 -1.34
N ILE A 66 5.97 1.63 -1.78
CA ILE A 66 4.83 1.57 -0.88
C ILE A 66 4.92 0.27 -0.06
N SER A 67 4.62 0.38 1.23
CA SER A 67 4.41 -0.75 2.13
C SER A 67 3.26 -0.35 3.04
N LEU A 68 2.24 -1.19 3.19
CA LEU A 68 1.11 -0.94 4.05
C LEU A 68 1.14 -1.96 5.19
N ASP A 69 1.01 -1.46 6.40
CA ASP A 69 0.94 -2.29 7.59
C ASP A 69 -0.52 -2.39 8.03
N LEU A 70 -1.07 -3.59 8.05
CA LEU A 70 -2.43 -3.87 8.52
C LEU A 70 -2.41 -4.76 9.78
N SER A 71 -1.26 -4.84 10.45
CA SER A 71 -1.15 -5.55 11.72
C SER A 71 -1.98 -4.87 12.80
N GLY A 72 -2.44 -5.66 13.76
CA GLY A 72 -3.19 -5.11 14.88
C GLY A 72 -2.34 -4.29 15.84
N LYS A 73 -2.99 -3.77 16.87
CA LYS A 73 -2.29 -3.22 18.04
C LYS A 73 -1.25 -4.20 18.55
N ASN A 74 -0.04 -3.69 18.76
CA ASN A 74 1.06 -4.46 19.30
C ASN A 74 0.88 -4.61 20.82
N ILE A 75 0.05 -5.58 21.19
CA ILE A 75 -0.27 -5.90 22.58
C ILE A 75 0.93 -6.63 23.18
N ASN A 76 1.53 -6.05 24.20
CA ASN A 76 2.62 -6.62 24.96
C ASN A 76 2.12 -7.07 26.34
N TYR A 77 2.46 -8.30 26.71
CA TYR A 77 2.20 -8.85 28.04
C TYR A 77 3.48 -8.82 28.86
N VAL A 78 3.40 -8.19 30.02
CA VAL A 78 4.52 -7.99 30.95
C VAL A 78 4.19 -8.69 32.26
N ASP A 79 4.99 -9.67 32.64
CA ASP A 79 4.83 -10.32 33.94
C ASP A 79 5.39 -9.42 35.06
N LEU A 80 4.56 -9.21 36.09
CA LEU A 80 4.90 -8.48 37.31
C LEU A 80 5.28 -9.49 38.39
N SER A 81 6.52 -9.42 38.88
CA SER A 81 7.00 -10.33 39.92
C SER A 81 7.97 -9.65 40.88
N GLY A 82 8.09 -10.19 42.10
CA GLY A 82 9.10 -9.73 43.07
C GLY A 82 10.53 -10.05 42.63
N THR A 83 10.72 -11.10 41.83
CA THR A 83 12.03 -11.45 41.26
C THR A 83 12.51 -10.44 40.22
N ASN A 84 11.60 -9.72 39.57
CA ASN A 84 11.92 -8.68 38.60
C ASN A 84 12.36 -7.36 39.26
N VAL A 85 12.32 -7.26 40.59
CA VAL A 85 12.92 -6.15 41.36
C VAL A 85 14.44 -6.38 41.45
N LEU A 86 15.13 -6.35 40.30
CA LEU A 86 16.49 -6.91 40.15
C LEU A 86 17.58 -6.31 41.06
N THR A 87 17.41 -5.09 41.55
CA THR A 87 18.36 -4.47 42.51
C THR A 87 18.20 -5.00 43.93
N THR A 88 16.99 -5.42 44.30
CA THR A 88 16.64 -6.04 45.59
C THR A 88 15.44 -6.96 45.39
N PRO A 89 15.63 -8.20 44.90
CA PRO A 89 14.52 -9.09 44.61
C PRO A 89 13.64 -9.30 45.84
N VAL A 90 12.33 -9.14 45.67
CA VAL A 90 11.35 -9.32 46.73
C VAL A 90 10.91 -10.77 46.74
N ALA A 91 11.11 -11.44 47.88
CA ALA A 91 10.63 -12.81 48.09
C ALA A 91 9.12 -12.77 48.42
N THR A 92 8.29 -12.72 47.39
CA THR A 92 6.83 -12.79 47.49
C THR A 92 6.28 -13.91 46.60
N ALA A 93 5.17 -14.50 47.01
CA ALA A 93 4.41 -15.43 46.17
C ALA A 93 3.41 -14.69 45.26
N ASN A 94 3.14 -13.42 45.53
CA ASN A 94 2.20 -12.63 44.73
C ASN A 94 2.76 -12.38 43.33
N THR A 95 1.86 -12.27 42.36
CA THR A 95 2.21 -12.11 40.94
C THR A 95 1.26 -11.12 40.29
N GLY A 96 1.58 -10.67 39.09
CA GLY A 96 0.65 -9.94 38.26
C GLY A 96 1.04 -10.01 36.80
N GLN A 97 0.15 -9.52 35.95
CA GLN A 97 0.39 -9.37 34.53
C GLN A 97 -0.16 -8.01 34.09
N ALA A 98 0.64 -7.29 33.31
CA ALA A 98 0.24 -6.05 32.66
C ALA A 98 0.16 -6.27 31.16
N LYS A 99 -1.00 -5.99 30.58
CA LYS A 99 -1.23 -5.90 29.14
C LYS A 99 -1.09 -4.44 28.73
N LEU A 100 -0.16 -4.15 27.81
CA LEU A 100 0.20 -2.80 27.37
C LEU A 100 0.07 -2.67 25.85
N TRP A 101 -0.42 -1.53 25.37
CA TRP A 101 -0.35 -1.14 23.95
C TRP A 101 -0.31 0.39 23.83
N PHE A 102 0.36 0.90 22.81
CA PHE A 102 0.58 2.35 22.64
C PHE A 102 -0.12 2.88 21.39
N ASP A 103 -1.10 3.76 21.56
CA ASP A 103 -1.74 4.51 20.48
C ASP A 103 -0.80 5.63 20.02
N ASP A 104 -0.11 5.39 18.91
CA ASP A 104 0.89 6.30 18.35
C ASP A 104 0.27 7.59 17.79
N ALA A 105 -0.97 7.52 17.31
CA ALA A 105 -1.67 8.65 16.72
C ALA A 105 -2.10 9.68 17.79
N ASN A 106 -2.56 9.20 18.94
CA ASN A 106 -3.01 10.04 20.04
C ASN A 106 -1.96 10.25 21.14
N TYR A 107 -0.81 9.59 21.03
CA TYR A 107 0.25 9.57 22.05
C TYR A 107 -0.27 9.08 23.41
N VAL A 108 -0.99 7.96 23.42
CA VAL A 108 -1.60 7.40 24.64
C VAL A 108 -1.14 5.97 24.86
N LEU A 109 -0.52 5.70 26.02
CA LEU A 109 -0.29 4.34 26.49
C LEU A 109 -1.55 3.82 27.18
N HIS A 110 -2.02 2.66 26.77
CA HIS A 110 -3.08 1.93 27.45
C HIS A 110 -2.50 0.81 28.30
N TYR A 111 -3.12 0.55 29.45
CA TYR A 111 -2.77 -0.54 30.33
C TYR A 111 -4.00 -1.26 30.86
N ASP A 112 -3.86 -2.57 31.03
CA ASP A 112 -4.78 -3.44 31.77
C ASP A 112 -3.92 -4.35 32.66
N ILE A 113 -4.04 -4.20 33.98
CA ILE A 113 -3.20 -4.87 34.95
C ILE A 113 -4.07 -5.76 35.82
N SER A 114 -3.65 -7.02 35.94
CA SER A 114 -4.23 -7.99 36.85
C SER A 114 -3.19 -8.42 37.89
N LEU A 115 -3.51 -8.28 39.16
CA LEU A 115 -2.69 -8.71 40.29
C LEU A 115 -3.33 -9.93 40.93
N THR A 116 -2.53 -10.94 41.25
CA THR A 116 -2.96 -12.20 41.86
C THR A 116 -2.29 -12.38 43.22
N ALA A 117 -3.12 -12.43 44.25
CA ALA A 117 -2.74 -12.74 45.63
C ALA A 117 -2.61 -14.26 45.81
N ASN A 118 -1.38 -14.77 45.83
CA ASN A 118 -1.10 -16.11 46.36
C ASN A 118 -0.95 -16.08 47.89
N THR A 119 -0.72 -14.89 48.44
CA THR A 119 -0.82 -14.55 49.87
C THR A 119 -1.53 -13.21 50.00
N PRO A 120 -2.51 -13.03 50.92
CA PRO A 120 -3.23 -11.78 51.04
C PRO A 120 -2.29 -10.57 51.25
N PHE A 121 -2.55 -9.47 50.55
CA PHE A 121 -1.74 -8.26 50.62
C PHE A 121 -2.61 -7.00 50.57
N THR A 122 -2.04 -5.86 50.99
CA THR A 122 -2.71 -4.55 50.87
C THR A 122 -2.02 -3.73 49.80
N LEU A 123 -2.68 -3.53 48.66
CA LEU A 123 -2.23 -2.66 47.58
C LEU A 123 -2.36 -1.20 48.01
N THR A 124 -1.29 -0.43 47.88
CA THR A 124 -1.27 0.99 48.26
C THR A 124 -1.14 1.93 47.07
N ALA A 125 -0.42 1.54 46.03
CA ALA A 125 -0.26 2.31 44.79
C ALA A 125 0.28 1.43 43.65
N SER A 126 0.15 1.90 42.42
CA SER A 126 0.88 1.37 41.26
C SER A 126 1.29 2.53 40.36
N HIS A 127 2.51 2.48 39.83
CA HIS A 127 3.07 3.56 39.02
C HIS A 127 3.87 3.01 37.84
N ILE A 128 4.05 3.85 36.82
CA ILE A 128 5.11 3.69 35.83
C ILE A 128 6.28 4.57 36.26
N HIS A 129 7.46 3.98 36.34
CA HIS A 129 8.72 4.64 36.69
C HIS A 129 9.66 4.69 35.48
N THR A 130 10.52 5.70 35.45
CA THR A 130 11.68 5.74 34.54
C THR A 130 12.72 4.70 34.95
N GLY A 131 13.41 4.11 33.96
CA GLY A 131 14.52 3.19 34.17
C GLY A 131 14.46 1.97 33.24
N THR A 132 15.62 1.61 32.68
CA THR A 132 15.80 0.33 31.99
C THR A 132 15.84 -0.83 32.97
N GLN A 133 15.87 -2.06 32.47
CA GLN A 133 15.94 -3.26 33.30
C GLN A 133 17.12 -3.18 34.28
N GLY A 134 16.83 -3.34 35.58
CA GLY A 134 17.84 -3.29 36.65
C GLY A 134 18.20 -1.88 37.13
N VAL A 135 17.64 -0.82 36.55
CA VAL A 135 17.84 0.57 37.00
C VAL A 135 16.54 1.07 37.65
N ASN A 136 16.64 1.69 38.82
CA ASN A 136 15.51 2.37 39.46
C ASN A 136 15.46 3.83 39.01
N GLY A 137 14.26 4.40 38.96
CA GLY A 137 14.10 5.82 38.66
C GLY A 137 12.82 6.40 39.24
N ASP A 138 12.62 7.69 38.98
CA ASP A 138 11.50 8.46 39.50
C ASP A 138 10.18 8.00 38.90
N ILE A 139 9.08 8.29 39.61
CA ILE A 139 7.72 8.08 39.13
C ILE A 139 7.53 8.97 37.90
N ALA A 140 7.19 8.35 36.77
CA ALA A 140 6.82 9.04 35.55
C ALA A 140 5.30 9.27 35.50
N PHE A 141 4.51 8.23 35.81
CA PHE A 141 3.05 8.28 35.70
C PHE A 141 2.36 7.51 36.82
N ASN A 142 1.23 8.04 37.29
CA ASN A 142 0.38 7.34 38.24
C ASN A 142 -0.59 6.41 37.52
N LEU A 143 -0.82 5.22 38.08
CA LEU A 143 -1.80 4.28 37.56
C LEU A 143 -3.04 4.29 38.46
N GLU A 144 -4.11 4.86 37.91
CA GLU A 144 -5.43 4.95 38.54
C GLU A 144 -6.18 3.60 38.42
N PRO A 145 -7.15 3.30 39.30
CA PRO A 145 -7.82 4.18 40.26
C PRO A 145 -7.35 4.04 41.72
N ILE A 146 -6.11 3.61 41.97
CA ILE A 146 -5.64 3.26 43.33
C ILE A 146 -5.43 4.53 44.16
N THR A 147 -6.49 4.96 44.85
CA THR A 147 -6.52 6.19 45.65
C THR A 147 -6.46 5.94 47.15
N GLN A 148 -6.66 4.70 47.58
CA GLN A 148 -6.62 4.28 48.99
C GLN A 148 -6.13 2.83 49.12
N PRO A 149 -5.56 2.45 50.27
CA PRO A 149 -5.13 1.08 50.53
C PRO A 149 -6.28 0.08 50.34
N THR A 150 -6.05 -0.97 49.55
CA THR A 150 -7.05 -1.99 49.20
C THR A 150 -6.53 -3.37 49.57
N TYR A 151 -7.27 -4.09 50.41
CA TYR A 151 -6.92 -5.45 50.83
C TYR A 151 -7.38 -6.48 49.78
N ILE A 152 -6.45 -7.31 49.30
CA ILE A 152 -6.66 -8.24 48.19
C ILE A 152 -6.36 -9.66 48.67
N THR A 153 -7.30 -10.58 48.43
CA THR A 153 -7.21 -11.99 48.82
C THR A 153 -7.23 -12.97 47.65
N ASP A 154 -7.52 -12.47 46.45
CA ASP A 154 -7.56 -13.24 45.21
C ASP A 154 -7.02 -12.35 44.08
N THR A 155 -7.89 -11.87 43.18
CA THR A 155 -7.47 -11.09 42.01
C THR A 155 -7.98 -9.66 42.10
N PHE A 156 -7.13 -8.71 41.74
CA PHE A 156 -7.49 -7.30 41.59
C PHE A 156 -7.05 -6.81 40.21
N SER A 157 -8.00 -6.35 39.41
CA SER A 157 -7.73 -5.89 38.05
C SER A 157 -8.15 -4.44 37.88
N PHE A 158 -7.34 -3.68 37.16
CA PHE A 158 -7.61 -2.28 36.84
C PHE A 158 -6.99 -1.91 35.50
N ALA A 159 -7.65 -1.01 34.78
CA ALA A 159 -7.23 -0.57 33.45
C ALA A 159 -7.36 0.95 33.34
N GLY A 160 -6.59 1.53 32.43
CA GLY A 160 -6.59 2.97 32.20
C GLY A 160 -5.68 3.39 31.06
N THR A 161 -5.46 4.70 30.98
CA THR A 161 -4.64 5.31 29.95
C THR A 161 -3.70 6.36 30.52
N VAL A 162 -2.56 6.52 29.86
CA VAL A 162 -1.52 7.50 30.19
C VAL A 162 -1.22 8.30 28.93
N PRO A 163 -1.67 9.57 28.84
CA PRO A 163 -1.22 10.48 27.80
C PRO A 163 0.29 10.74 27.93
N MET A 164 0.99 10.79 26.81
CA MET A 164 2.44 10.96 26.76
C MET A 164 2.84 12.10 25.82
N THR A 165 3.97 12.74 26.15
CA THR A 165 4.67 13.65 25.25
C THR A 165 5.53 12.86 24.25
N THR A 166 6.01 13.54 23.19
CA THR A 166 6.92 12.93 22.20
C THR A 166 8.22 12.39 22.83
N THR A 167 8.74 13.06 23.85
CA THR A 167 9.95 12.62 24.57
C THR A 167 9.66 11.34 25.36
N GLU A 168 8.56 11.31 26.12
CA GLU A 168 8.17 10.14 26.90
C GLU A 168 7.88 8.94 26.00
N ARG A 169 7.20 9.15 24.87
CA ARG A 169 7.05 8.13 23.82
C ARG A 169 8.39 7.54 23.39
N GLY A 170 9.40 8.38 23.12
CA GLY A 170 10.73 7.90 22.73
C GLY A 170 11.39 7.01 23.81
N VAL A 171 11.21 7.35 25.08
CA VAL A 171 11.68 6.54 26.21
C VAL A 171 10.91 5.21 26.31
N LEU A 172 9.59 5.23 26.10
CA LEU A 172 8.76 4.03 26.09
C LEU A 172 9.18 3.04 25.01
N LEU A 173 9.33 3.51 23.77
CA LEU A 173 9.70 2.67 22.61
C LEU A 173 11.12 2.11 22.70
N THR A 174 11.98 2.67 23.56
CA THR A 174 13.32 2.15 23.84
C THR A 174 13.38 1.29 25.10
N GLY A 175 12.23 0.99 25.72
CA GLY A 175 12.12 0.16 26.91
C GLY A 175 12.65 0.84 28.17
N GLY A 176 12.57 2.17 28.26
CA GLY A 176 13.07 2.97 29.37
C GLY A 176 12.09 3.16 30.55
N TYR A 177 11.00 2.39 30.60
CA TYR A 177 10.01 2.44 31.70
C TYR A 177 9.77 1.06 32.33
N TYR A 178 9.31 1.05 33.57
CA TYR A 178 8.81 -0.14 34.24
C TYR A 178 7.58 0.14 35.10
N ILE A 179 6.72 -0.87 35.26
CA ILE A 179 5.59 -0.83 36.18
C ILE A 179 6.09 -1.31 37.55
N ASN A 180 5.65 -0.62 38.60
CA ASN A 180 5.93 -0.97 39.97
C ASN A 180 4.65 -0.96 40.80
N VAL A 181 4.39 -2.04 41.52
CA VAL A 181 3.22 -2.21 42.39
C VAL A 181 3.67 -2.11 43.84
N HIS A 182 3.07 -1.21 44.60
CA HIS A 182 3.43 -0.93 45.98
C HIS A 182 2.39 -1.51 46.94
N THR A 183 2.87 -2.13 48.01
CA THR A 183 2.02 -2.68 49.06
C THR A 183 2.47 -2.21 50.44
N THR A 184 1.64 -2.41 51.46
CA THR A 184 1.98 -2.02 52.84
C THR A 184 3.28 -2.68 53.32
N ASP A 185 3.51 -3.95 52.96
CA ASP A 185 4.69 -4.71 53.39
C ASP A 185 5.92 -4.39 52.55
N TYR A 186 5.73 -3.94 51.30
CA TYR A 186 6.80 -3.53 50.40
C TYR A 186 6.54 -2.13 49.81
N PRO A 187 6.74 -1.05 50.60
CA PRO A 187 6.46 0.31 50.14
C PRO A 187 7.35 0.79 48.98
N ALA A 188 8.54 0.21 48.82
CA ALA A 188 9.43 0.50 47.69
C ALA A 188 9.00 -0.21 46.39
N GLY A 189 8.07 -1.16 46.46
CA GLY A 189 7.62 -2.00 45.36
C GLY A 189 7.68 -3.48 45.74
N GLU A 190 6.56 -4.19 45.59
CA GLU A 190 6.45 -5.64 45.73
C GLU A 190 6.65 -6.34 44.39
N LEU A 191 6.02 -5.85 43.32
CA LEU A 191 6.03 -6.47 42.00
C LEU A 191 6.52 -5.48 40.94
N ARG A 192 7.42 -5.92 40.06
CA ARG A 192 7.96 -5.13 38.96
C ARG A 192 7.85 -5.86 37.62
N GLY A 193 7.69 -5.10 36.55
CA GLY A 193 7.86 -5.60 35.17
C GLY A 193 8.28 -4.47 34.24
N GLN A 194 9.18 -4.75 33.30
CA GLN A 194 9.64 -3.74 32.35
C GLN A 194 8.52 -3.41 31.37
N ALA A 195 8.17 -2.14 31.24
CA ALA A 195 7.14 -1.68 30.32
C ALA A 195 7.75 -1.59 28.92
N ILE A 196 7.66 -2.69 28.19
CA ILE A 196 8.11 -2.80 26.80
C ILE A 196 6.86 -2.81 25.93
N VAL A 197 6.79 -1.89 24.98
CA VAL A 197 5.80 -1.91 23.91
C VAL A 197 6.49 -1.67 22.59
N GLY A 198 6.01 -2.33 21.55
CA GLY A 198 6.29 -1.91 20.18
C GLY A 198 5.42 -0.71 19.82
N GLN A 199 5.82 0.04 18.79
CA GLN A 199 4.90 0.95 18.11
C GLN A 199 3.69 0.11 17.65
N SER A 200 2.49 0.44 18.11
CA SER A 200 1.29 -0.35 17.82
C SER A 200 0.55 0.24 16.63
N GLY A 201 -0.09 -0.64 15.86
CA GLY A 201 -0.99 -0.21 14.80
C GLY A 201 -2.09 0.69 15.35
N ASP A 202 -2.36 1.81 14.66
CA ASP A 202 -3.57 2.61 14.90
C ASP A 202 -4.75 2.15 14.02
N GLY A 203 -4.60 1.00 13.35
CA GLY A 203 -5.62 0.24 12.65
C GLY A 203 -6.85 -0.04 13.52
N ALA A 204 -8.00 -0.23 12.88
CA ALA A 204 -9.25 -0.53 13.56
C ALA A 204 -9.31 -1.95 14.19
N ASP A 205 -8.23 -2.74 14.10
CA ASP A 205 -8.13 -4.13 14.62
C ASP A 205 -9.27 -5.05 14.14
N ASN A 206 -9.86 -4.75 12.98
CA ASN A 206 -11.03 -5.44 12.45
C ASN A 206 -10.79 -6.09 11.07
N GLN A 207 -9.58 -5.96 10.51
CA GLN A 207 -9.21 -6.52 9.22
C GLN A 207 -8.77 -7.99 9.35
N TYR A 208 -9.66 -8.88 9.77
CA TYR A 208 -9.31 -10.30 9.96
C TYR A 208 -9.23 -11.08 8.65
N TYR A 209 -9.95 -10.62 7.63
CA TYR A 209 -10.07 -11.29 6.35
C TYR A 209 -9.57 -10.35 5.26
N ILE A 210 -8.60 -10.82 4.49
CA ILE A 210 -8.14 -10.18 3.27
C ILE A 210 -8.18 -11.25 2.22
N ASP A 211 -9.05 -11.08 1.25
CA ASP A 211 -9.23 -12.08 0.21
C ASP A 211 -8.26 -11.84 -0.94
N GLU A 212 -7.81 -12.93 -1.55
CA GLU A 212 -7.05 -12.87 -2.79
C GLU A 212 -8.00 -12.67 -3.98
N ILE A 213 -7.69 -11.68 -4.80
CA ILE A 213 -8.43 -11.36 -6.03
C ILE A 213 -7.79 -12.11 -7.18
N VAL A 214 -8.59 -12.90 -7.90
CA VAL A 214 -8.20 -13.37 -9.22
C VAL A 214 -8.35 -12.21 -10.20
N PRO A 215 -7.28 -11.68 -10.81
CA PRO A 215 -7.41 -10.61 -11.78
C PRO A 215 -8.17 -11.11 -13.02
N TYR A 216 -9.02 -10.27 -13.61
CA TYR A 216 -9.63 -10.60 -14.88
C TYR A 216 -8.77 -10.07 -16.04
N PRO A 217 -8.48 -10.88 -17.07
CA PRO A 217 -8.67 -12.33 -17.14
C PRO A 217 -7.62 -13.07 -16.30
N ASN A 218 -8.00 -14.22 -15.70
CA ASN A 218 -7.11 -15.06 -14.87
C ASN A 218 -5.89 -15.64 -15.60
N SER A 219 -5.92 -15.59 -16.93
CA SER A 219 -4.84 -15.98 -17.83
C SER A 219 -4.91 -15.00 -18.97
N GLU A 220 -3.79 -14.36 -19.32
CA GLU A 220 -3.68 -13.64 -20.59
C GLU A 220 -3.93 -14.68 -21.70
N PRO A 221 -5.09 -14.72 -22.37
CA PRO A 221 -5.18 -15.54 -23.57
C PRO A 221 -4.17 -14.94 -24.55
N GLU A 222 -3.43 -15.80 -25.27
CA GLU A 222 -2.52 -15.46 -26.37
C GLU A 222 -2.70 -14.02 -26.84
N PRO A 223 -1.81 -13.09 -26.42
CA PRO A 223 -2.10 -11.67 -26.47
C PRO A 223 -2.47 -11.32 -27.90
N VAL A 224 -3.70 -10.85 -28.12
CA VAL A 224 -4.01 -10.18 -29.38
C VAL A 224 -3.00 -9.04 -29.45
N PRO A 225 -2.06 -9.02 -30.41
CA PRO A 225 -0.96 -8.07 -30.37
C PRO A 225 -1.50 -6.64 -30.25
N GLY A 226 -1.13 -5.95 -29.16
CA GLY A 226 -1.57 -4.58 -28.86
C GLY A 226 -2.86 -4.41 -28.06
N ARG A 227 -3.57 -5.48 -27.67
CA ARG A 227 -4.73 -5.39 -26.76
C ARG A 227 -4.29 -5.67 -25.33
N TYR A 228 -4.17 -4.62 -24.52
CA TYR A 228 -4.00 -4.75 -23.08
C TYR A 228 -5.38 -4.90 -22.42
N TYR A 229 -5.50 -5.82 -21.47
CA TYR A 229 -6.70 -5.86 -20.64
C TYR A 229 -6.76 -4.60 -19.77
N PRO A 230 -7.95 -4.05 -19.54
CA PRO A 230 -8.09 -2.78 -18.84
C PRO A 230 -7.80 -2.91 -17.34
N TYR A 231 -7.31 -4.05 -16.86
CA TYR A 231 -7.15 -4.37 -15.44
C TYR A 231 -5.67 -4.41 -15.07
N THR A 232 -5.31 -3.87 -13.92
CA THR A 232 -3.92 -3.80 -13.45
C THR A 232 -3.84 -4.15 -11.98
N PRO A 233 -3.15 -5.22 -11.58
CA PRO A 233 -2.89 -5.49 -10.16
C PRO A 233 -2.01 -4.39 -9.58
N LEU A 234 -2.42 -3.85 -8.43
CA LEU A 234 -1.74 -2.75 -7.75
C LEU A 234 -0.93 -3.24 -6.56
N MET A 235 -1.51 -4.09 -5.71
CA MET A 235 -0.90 -4.51 -4.46
C MET A 235 -1.08 -6.01 -4.23
N VAL A 236 -0.09 -6.60 -3.57
CA VAL A 236 -0.08 -7.99 -3.10
C VAL A 236 0.18 -8.06 -1.60
N TYR A 237 -0.36 -9.09 -0.95
CA TYR A 237 0.04 -9.44 0.40
C TYR A 237 1.44 -10.08 0.37
N GLY A 238 2.42 -9.45 1.01
CA GLY A 238 3.82 -9.90 1.01
C GLY A 238 4.12 -11.05 1.96
N GLY A 239 3.15 -11.52 2.74
CA GLY A 239 3.32 -12.61 3.69
C GLY A 239 3.27 -13.99 3.03
N ASN A 240 4.08 -14.92 3.53
CA ASN A 240 3.81 -16.34 3.36
C ASN A 240 2.73 -16.71 4.37
N THR A 241 1.55 -17.13 3.91
CA THR A 241 0.41 -17.55 4.72
C THR A 241 0.70 -18.88 5.43
N ASN A 242 1.58 -18.83 6.43
CA ASN A 242 1.99 -19.99 7.20
C ASN A 242 0.89 -20.45 8.15
N PHE A 243 -0.03 -21.27 7.65
CA PHE A 243 -0.59 -22.36 8.45
C PHE A 243 -0.60 -23.72 7.75
N LEU A 244 -0.54 -23.82 6.40
CA LEU A 244 -0.54 -25.13 5.70
C LEU A 244 0.24 -25.20 4.36
N GLY A 245 1.04 -24.19 3.99
CA GLY A 245 1.72 -24.14 2.69
C GLY A 245 1.55 -22.77 2.05
N ASN A 246 2.27 -22.50 0.97
CA ASN A 246 2.22 -21.21 0.27
C ASN A 246 0.84 -21.07 -0.41
N LEU A 247 -0.12 -20.37 0.22
CA LEU A 247 -1.51 -20.24 -0.28
C LEU A 247 -1.73 -19.00 -1.18
N ASN A 248 -0.68 -18.28 -1.60
CA ASN A 248 -0.85 -17.27 -2.64
C ASN A 248 -1.12 -18.01 -3.97
N MET A 249 -2.39 -18.19 -4.31
CA MET A 249 -2.78 -18.93 -5.50
C MET A 249 -2.56 -18.10 -6.77
N ASP A 250 -2.76 -16.78 -6.68
CA ASP A 250 -2.57 -15.76 -7.72
C ASP A 250 -1.66 -14.63 -7.24
N GLN A 251 -0.50 -14.99 -6.70
CA GLN A 251 0.57 -14.06 -6.27
C GLN A 251 0.18 -13.12 -5.11
N GLY A 252 -0.95 -13.37 -4.46
CA GLY A 252 -1.46 -12.64 -3.30
C GLY A 252 -2.10 -11.31 -3.64
N VAL A 253 -2.68 -11.13 -4.83
CA VAL A 253 -3.26 -9.84 -5.26
C VAL A 253 -4.43 -9.44 -4.35
N VAL A 254 -4.34 -8.25 -3.77
CA VAL A 254 -5.31 -7.69 -2.81
C VAL A 254 -5.80 -6.30 -3.20
N ALA A 255 -5.25 -5.74 -4.29
CA ALA A 255 -5.72 -4.50 -4.88
C ALA A 255 -5.61 -4.52 -6.40
N MET A 256 -6.65 -4.04 -7.07
CA MET A 256 -6.77 -3.98 -8.54
C MET A 256 -7.21 -2.60 -9.00
N ALA A 257 -6.72 -2.17 -10.15
CA ALA A 257 -7.24 -1.05 -10.92
C ALA A 257 -7.98 -1.56 -12.16
N HIS A 258 -9.05 -0.86 -12.55
CA HIS A 258 -9.73 -1.06 -13.84
C HIS A 258 -9.85 0.27 -14.59
N ARG A 259 -9.22 0.33 -15.76
CA ARG A 259 -9.23 1.44 -16.72
C ARG A 259 -8.82 0.95 -18.11
N ASP A 260 -9.67 1.16 -19.11
CA ASP A 260 -9.28 0.93 -20.51
C ASP A 260 -8.54 2.16 -21.06
N GLN A 261 -7.51 1.91 -21.88
CA GLN A 261 -6.55 2.93 -22.29
C GLN A 261 -6.25 2.81 -23.79
N PRO A 262 -6.12 3.95 -24.51
CA PRO A 262 -5.85 3.93 -25.94
C PRO A 262 -4.42 3.43 -26.23
N THR A 263 -4.27 2.72 -27.34
CA THR A 263 -2.98 2.28 -27.89
C THR A 263 -2.84 2.73 -29.36
N LEU A 264 -1.64 2.61 -29.93
CA LEU A 264 -1.43 2.85 -31.37
C LEU A 264 -2.27 1.91 -32.24
N GLU A 265 -2.45 0.67 -31.79
CA GLU A 265 -3.27 -0.35 -32.45
C GLU A 265 -4.78 -0.09 -32.30
N PHE A 266 -5.20 0.38 -31.12
CA PHE A 266 -6.61 0.58 -30.76
C PHE A 266 -6.81 1.91 -30.05
N SER A 267 -7.22 2.94 -30.79
CA SER A 267 -7.46 4.28 -30.23
C SER A 267 -8.78 4.42 -29.47
N ALA A 268 -9.68 3.44 -29.57
CA ALA A 268 -10.98 3.45 -28.91
C ALA A 268 -10.95 2.65 -27.62
N THR A 269 -11.51 3.22 -26.54
CA THR A 269 -11.68 2.55 -25.25
C THR A 269 -13.10 2.02 -25.09
N SER A 270 -13.23 0.78 -24.64
CA SER A 270 -14.48 0.11 -24.31
C SER A 270 -15.00 0.44 -22.90
N PHE A 271 -14.10 0.80 -21.97
CA PHE A 271 -14.46 1.20 -20.61
C PHE A 271 -13.93 2.61 -20.29
N HIS A 272 -14.85 3.56 -20.14
CA HIS A 272 -14.50 4.96 -19.84
C HIS A 272 -14.25 5.23 -18.34
N GLY A 273 -14.52 4.25 -17.48
CA GLY A 273 -14.39 4.41 -16.04
C GLY A 273 -12.97 4.31 -15.53
N LYS A 274 -12.81 4.70 -14.26
CA LYS A 274 -11.64 4.35 -13.46
C LYS A 274 -12.11 3.77 -12.14
N THR A 275 -11.56 2.61 -11.79
CA THR A 275 -11.88 1.95 -10.53
C THR A 275 -10.60 1.52 -9.84
N ILE A 276 -10.55 1.66 -8.52
CA ILE A 276 -9.64 0.91 -7.65
C ILE A 276 -10.50 0.07 -6.71
N TYR A 277 -10.13 -1.20 -6.57
CA TYR A 277 -10.69 -2.13 -5.60
C TYR A 277 -9.59 -2.67 -4.69
N THR A 278 -9.82 -2.67 -3.38
CA THR A 278 -8.98 -3.34 -2.37
C THR A 278 -9.81 -4.31 -1.53
N THR A 279 -9.29 -5.51 -1.26
CA THR A 279 -9.91 -6.49 -0.34
C THR A 279 -9.67 -6.18 1.14
N PHE A 280 -9.03 -5.06 1.42
CA PHE A 280 -8.87 -4.51 2.76
C PHE A 280 -9.48 -3.12 2.85
N GLY A 281 -9.96 -2.77 4.03
CA GLY A 281 -10.50 -1.46 4.37
C GLY A 281 -9.41 -0.46 4.73
N LEU A 282 -9.65 0.82 4.45
CA LEU A 282 -8.73 1.91 4.83
C LEU A 282 -8.59 2.03 6.35
N GLU A 283 -9.62 1.65 7.11
CA GLU A 283 -9.64 1.62 8.57
C GLU A 283 -8.59 0.67 9.16
N GLY A 284 -8.27 -0.43 8.46
CA GLY A 284 -7.31 -1.43 8.90
C GLY A 284 -5.84 -1.04 8.69
N VAL A 285 -5.56 -0.03 7.86
CA VAL A 285 -4.18 0.39 7.53
C VAL A 285 -3.61 1.27 8.64
N ASN A 286 -2.49 0.87 9.23
CA ASN A 286 -1.77 1.62 10.25
C ASN A 286 -1.06 2.85 9.67
N ASN A 287 -1.03 3.95 10.43
CA ASN A 287 -0.19 5.10 10.12
C ASN A 287 1.25 4.91 10.65
N GLY A 288 2.26 5.03 9.78
CA GLY A 288 3.63 5.40 10.18
C GLY A 288 4.46 4.35 10.95
N LEU A 289 4.12 3.06 10.87
CA LEU A 289 4.89 1.98 11.53
C LEU A 289 6.05 1.43 10.70
N SER A 290 5.88 1.36 9.38
CA SER A 290 6.91 0.86 8.44
C SER A 290 6.56 1.16 6.97
N GLY A 291 5.68 2.13 6.75
CA GLY A 291 4.91 2.23 5.52
C GLY A 291 4.16 3.54 5.34
N LEU A 292 3.34 3.59 4.29
CA LEU A 292 2.48 4.73 3.97
C LEU A 292 1.32 4.85 4.94
N SER A 293 0.99 6.08 5.33
CA SER A 293 -0.22 6.38 6.09
C SER A 293 -1.48 6.19 5.25
N ARG A 294 -2.63 6.08 5.92
CA ARG A 294 -3.95 6.04 5.25
C ARG A 294 -4.17 7.22 4.31
N ALA A 295 -3.80 8.41 4.78
CA ALA A 295 -3.98 9.65 4.03
C ALA A 295 -3.13 9.66 2.76
N GLU A 296 -1.90 9.18 2.85
CA GLU A 296 -1.01 9.12 1.70
C GLU A 296 -1.41 7.98 0.73
N LEU A 297 -1.89 6.83 1.22
CA LEU A 297 -2.48 5.78 0.39
C LEU A 297 -3.68 6.31 -0.41
N LEU A 298 -4.62 6.96 0.29
CA LEU A 298 -5.79 7.55 -0.35
C LEU A 298 -5.38 8.64 -1.35
N ASN A 299 -4.35 9.44 -1.02
CA ASN A 299 -3.80 10.42 -1.94
C ASN A 299 -3.19 9.76 -3.18
N ALA A 300 -2.44 8.65 -3.05
CA ALA A 300 -1.89 7.91 -4.19
C ALA A 300 -3.00 7.37 -5.10
N PHE A 301 -4.04 6.77 -4.51
CA PHE A 301 -5.21 6.28 -5.24
C PHE A 301 -5.98 7.40 -5.94
N MET A 302 -6.17 8.54 -5.26
CA MET A 302 -6.80 9.72 -5.84
C MET A 302 -5.97 10.32 -6.97
N THR A 303 -4.65 10.39 -6.81
CA THR A 303 -3.73 10.88 -7.83
C THR A 303 -3.82 10.01 -9.08
N TRP A 304 -3.75 8.68 -8.94
CA TRP A 304 -3.94 7.76 -10.06
C TRP A 304 -5.29 7.95 -10.77
N ALA A 305 -6.39 8.02 -10.00
CA ALA A 305 -7.73 8.14 -10.56
C ALA A 305 -7.99 9.49 -11.23
N MET A 306 -7.42 10.57 -10.71
CA MET A 306 -7.61 11.91 -11.26
C MET A 306 -6.60 12.25 -12.37
N ASP A 307 -5.56 11.45 -12.53
CA ASP A 307 -4.53 11.71 -13.53
C ASP A 307 -5.07 11.58 -14.96
N ALA A 308 -4.91 12.68 -15.70
CA ALA A 308 -5.38 12.90 -17.06
C ALA A 308 -4.22 13.46 -17.89
N PRO A 309 -3.23 12.63 -18.20
CA PRO A 309 -2.01 13.11 -18.83
C PRO A 309 -2.27 13.56 -20.27
N THR A 310 -1.44 14.49 -20.74
CA THR A 310 -1.36 14.90 -22.14
C THR A 310 0.06 14.67 -22.64
N VAL A 311 0.20 14.47 -23.95
CA VAL A 311 1.51 14.40 -24.61
C VAL A 311 1.50 15.27 -25.86
N THR A 312 2.58 16.01 -26.07
CA THR A 312 2.84 16.73 -27.32
C THR A 312 4.12 16.22 -27.97
N ILE A 313 4.25 16.39 -29.28
CA ILE A 313 5.44 16.02 -30.04
C ILE A 313 6.12 17.30 -30.53
N SER A 314 7.43 17.41 -30.32
CA SER A 314 8.27 18.50 -30.84
C SER A 314 9.23 17.95 -31.90
N ASP A 315 9.31 18.63 -33.05
CA ASP A 315 10.36 18.39 -34.05
C ASP A 315 11.59 19.25 -33.73
N THR A 316 12.69 18.59 -33.36
CA THR A 316 13.94 19.23 -32.92
C THR A 316 14.93 19.47 -34.07
N THR A 317 14.63 18.97 -35.27
CA THR A 317 15.49 18.99 -36.46
C THR A 317 15.12 20.06 -37.49
N SER A 318 14.11 20.88 -37.19
CA SER A 318 13.49 21.95 -38.01
C SER A 318 12.36 21.48 -38.95
N ALA A 319 11.32 22.33 -39.08
CA ALA A 319 10.02 22.02 -39.72
C ALA A 319 10.03 21.68 -41.23
N TYR A 320 11.20 21.61 -41.87
CA TYR A 320 11.35 21.34 -43.31
C TYR A 320 12.57 20.45 -43.56
N ALA A 321 12.51 19.19 -43.16
CA ALA A 321 13.61 18.25 -43.38
C ALA A 321 13.67 17.78 -44.86
N PRO A 322 14.88 17.61 -45.42
CA PRO A 322 15.06 16.91 -46.69
C PRO A 322 14.84 15.40 -46.55
N THR A 323 14.44 14.77 -47.66
CA THR A 323 14.40 13.30 -47.76
C THR A 323 15.77 12.70 -47.46
N GLY A 324 15.78 11.55 -46.76
CA GLY A 324 17.03 10.88 -46.35
C GLY A 324 17.76 11.51 -45.17
N GLN A 325 17.28 12.61 -44.60
CA GLN A 325 17.77 13.14 -43.33
C GLN A 325 17.00 12.55 -42.15
N GLN A 326 17.72 12.23 -41.08
CA GLN A 326 17.12 11.82 -39.82
C GLN A 326 16.41 13.02 -39.17
N ILE A 327 15.10 12.91 -39.00
CA ILE A 327 14.26 13.80 -38.21
C ILE A 327 14.28 13.29 -36.78
N VAL A 328 14.48 14.18 -35.82
CA VAL A 328 14.49 13.87 -34.39
C VAL A 328 13.28 14.49 -33.72
N LEU A 329 12.47 13.63 -33.11
CA LEU A 329 11.22 13.96 -32.46
C LEU A 329 11.37 13.76 -30.96
N GLU A 330 10.77 14.66 -30.19
CA GLU A 330 10.73 14.59 -28.74
C GLU A 330 9.28 14.61 -28.25
N ALA A 331 8.91 13.63 -27.42
CA ALA A 331 7.62 13.61 -26.73
C ALA A 331 7.72 14.35 -25.40
N MET A 332 6.78 15.27 -25.15
CA MET A 332 6.68 16.03 -23.91
C MET A 332 5.46 15.57 -23.13
N MET A 333 5.70 14.91 -22.00
CA MET A 333 4.69 14.39 -21.09
C MET A 333 5.18 14.56 -19.65
N THR A 334 4.30 14.97 -18.73
CA THR A 334 4.62 14.98 -17.29
C THR A 334 4.79 13.54 -16.80
N ASP A 335 5.88 13.28 -16.07
CA ASP A 335 6.22 11.98 -15.50
C ASP A 335 6.25 10.84 -16.53
N GLY A 336 6.55 11.13 -17.80
CA GLY A 336 6.61 10.13 -18.86
C GLY A 336 7.76 9.13 -18.64
N VAL A 337 7.47 7.84 -18.81
CA VAL A 337 8.41 6.74 -18.55
C VAL A 337 8.52 5.73 -19.71
N SER A 338 7.59 5.76 -20.67
CA SER A 338 7.60 4.82 -21.79
C SER A 338 6.91 5.43 -23.01
N TYR A 339 7.52 5.25 -24.19
CA TYR A 339 7.09 5.86 -25.45
C TYR A 339 7.16 4.85 -26.60
N ARG A 340 6.10 4.79 -27.40
CA ARG A 340 6.03 4.05 -28.68
C ARG A 340 5.58 4.99 -29.78
N TRP A 341 6.09 4.78 -30.99
CA TRP A 341 5.91 5.71 -32.09
C TRP A 341 5.31 5.03 -33.33
N ASP A 342 4.46 5.78 -34.02
CA ASP A 342 4.00 5.55 -35.38
C ASP A 342 4.41 6.76 -36.23
N PHE A 343 5.24 6.55 -37.26
CA PHE A 343 5.78 7.62 -38.08
C PHE A 343 4.87 8.04 -39.24
N GLY A 344 3.74 7.35 -39.44
CA GLY A 344 2.73 7.71 -40.44
C GLY A 344 3.12 7.42 -41.90
N ASP A 345 4.23 6.74 -42.15
CA ASP A 345 4.72 6.36 -43.49
C ASP A 345 4.50 4.88 -43.84
N GLY A 346 3.83 4.13 -42.97
CA GLY A 346 3.58 2.70 -43.10
C GLY A 346 4.70 1.80 -42.57
N SER A 347 5.74 2.37 -41.97
CA SER A 347 6.69 1.60 -41.17
C SER A 347 6.01 0.93 -39.95
N PRO A 348 6.53 -0.21 -39.45
CA PRO A 348 6.00 -0.82 -38.24
C PRO A 348 6.10 0.10 -37.03
N TYR A 349 5.15 -0.01 -36.11
CA TYR A 349 5.23 0.69 -34.82
C TYR A 349 6.50 0.30 -34.07
N THR A 350 7.05 1.25 -33.34
CA THR A 350 8.22 0.94 -32.52
C THR A 350 7.83 0.10 -31.30
N ASN A 351 8.82 -0.62 -30.77
CA ASN A 351 8.75 -1.10 -29.40
C ASN A 351 8.75 0.10 -28.42
N ALA A 352 8.43 -0.19 -27.16
CA ALA A 352 8.49 0.81 -26.10
C ALA A 352 9.94 1.21 -25.77
N PHE A 353 10.19 2.50 -25.64
CA PHE A 353 11.46 3.09 -25.22
C PHE A 353 11.26 3.91 -23.95
N GLU A 354 12.26 3.92 -23.06
CA GLU A 354 12.30 4.84 -21.91
C GLU A 354 12.60 6.28 -22.34
N SER A 355 13.38 6.43 -23.41
CA SER A 355 13.71 7.74 -24.00
C SER A 355 12.48 8.37 -24.64
N ASN A 356 12.23 9.64 -24.32
CA ASN A 356 11.22 10.47 -24.97
C ASN A 356 11.65 11.00 -26.34
N ILE A 357 12.92 10.78 -26.73
CA ILE A 357 13.48 11.18 -28.02
C ILE A 357 13.59 9.98 -28.95
N VAL A 358 13.16 10.16 -30.20
CA VAL A 358 13.29 9.16 -31.28
C VAL A 358 13.76 9.81 -32.57
N GLY A 359 14.47 9.06 -33.42
CA GLY A 359 14.87 9.51 -34.75
C GLY A 359 14.28 8.64 -35.86
N HIS A 360 13.80 9.24 -36.93
CA HIS A 360 13.26 8.55 -38.11
C HIS A 360 13.67 9.23 -39.42
N THR A 361 13.70 8.49 -40.52
CA THR A 361 14.07 9.04 -41.84
C THR A 361 12.96 8.76 -42.86
N TYR A 362 12.57 9.78 -43.60
CA TYR A 362 11.55 9.66 -44.65
C TYR A 362 12.17 9.61 -46.05
N ASP A 363 11.79 8.59 -46.82
CA ASP A 363 12.30 8.37 -48.19
C ASP A 363 11.55 9.20 -49.24
N THR A 364 10.32 9.61 -48.93
CA THR A 364 9.45 10.34 -49.86
C THR A 364 9.04 11.67 -49.26
N CYS A 365 8.72 12.62 -50.12
CA CYS A 365 8.15 13.89 -49.68
C CYS A 365 6.65 13.73 -49.45
N GLY A 366 6.16 14.36 -48.40
CA GLY A 366 4.78 14.23 -47.98
C GLY A 366 4.51 14.93 -46.66
N VAL A 367 3.25 14.87 -46.25
CA VAL A 367 2.83 15.21 -44.89
C VAL A 367 2.56 13.89 -44.19
N TYR A 368 3.24 13.65 -43.08
CA TYR A 368 3.11 12.44 -42.28
C TYR A 368 2.52 12.78 -40.93
N THR A 369 1.42 12.15 -40.56
CA THR A 369 0.85 12.29 -39.22
C THR A 369 1.56 11.31 -38.29
N VAL A 370 2.53 11.82 -37.55
CA VAL A 370 3.24 11.06 -36.53
C VAL A 370 2.38 10.95 -35.28
N ARG A 371 2.35 9.78 -34.65
CA ARG A 371 1.66 9.53 -33.39
C ARG A 371 2.62 8.97 -32.35
N VAL A 372 2.41 9.31 -31.08
CA VAL A 372 3.13 8.75 -29.94
C VAL A 372 2.14 8.19 -28.94
N GLU A 373 2.32 6.93 -28.52
CA GLU A 373 1.72 6.36 -27.32
C GLU A 373 2.71 6.56 -26.16
N ALA A 374 2.35 7.44 -25.23
CA ALA A 374 3.17 7.76 -24.08
C ALA A 374 2.50 7.26 -22.79
N THR A 375 3.28 6.66 -21.90
CA THR A 375 2.85 6.18 -20.58
C THR A 375 3.60 6.95 -19.50
N ASN A 376 2.91 7.44 -18.47
CA ASN A 376 3.55 8.08 -17.32
C ASN A 376 3.82 7.10 -16.15
N ALA A 377 4.46 7.60 -15.09
CA ALA A 377 4.81 6.85 -13.89
C ALA A 377 3.60 6.23 -13.17
N TRP A 378 2.39 6.77 -13.38
CA TRP A 378 1.13 6.23 -12.85
C TRP A 378 0.51 5.15 -13.75
N GLY A 379 1.20 4.75 -14.83
CA GLY A 379 0.73 3.74 -15.78
C GLY A 379 -0.35 4.25 -16.74
N ASN A 380 -0.58 5.56 -16.77
CA ASN A 380 -1.61 6.16 -17.60
C ASN A 380 -1.08 6.46 -19.00
N LYS A 381 -1.81 5.98 -20.01
CA LYS A 381 -1.47 6.10 -21.42
C LYS A 381 -2.26 7.21 -22.11
N VAL A 382 -1.61 7.88 -23.05
CA VAL A 382 -2.21 8.88 -23.92
C VAL A 382 -1.59 8.81 -25.32
N ILE A 383 -2.39 9.11 -26.34
CA ILE A 383 -1.91 9.26 -27.71
C ILE A 383 -1.81 10.75 -28.05
N GLY A 384 -0.64 11.19 -28.50
CA GLY A 384 -0.45 12.49 -29.13
C GLY A 384 -0.18 12.33 -30.62
N SER A 385 -0.41 13.40 -31.39
CA SER A 385 -0.11 13.41 -32.83
C SER A 385 0.43 14.75 -33.29
N GLN A 386 1.29 14.72 -34.29
CA GLN A 386 1.85 15.91 -34.93
C GLN A 386 2.10 15.62 -36.42
N ASP A 387 1.72 16.58 -37.28
CA ASP A 387 2.06 16.50 -38.70
C ASP A 387 3.50 16.96 -38.92
N ILE A 388 4.26 16.14 -39.65
CA ILE A 388 5.62 16.41 -40.10
C ILE A 388 5.63 16.60 -41.61
N VAL A 389 6.24 17.67 -42.07
CA VAL A 389 6.25 18.08 -43.47
C VAL A 389 7.63 17.88 -44.07
N VAL A 390 7.74 16.90 -44.99
CA VAL A 390 8.99 16.58 -45.70
C VAL A 390 8.90 17.11 -47.12
N THR A 391 9.63 18.18 -47.42
CA THR A 391 9.48 18.94 -48.69
C THR A 391 10.78 19.27 -49.41
N GLN A 392 11.96 18.95 -48.84
CA GLN A 392 13.24 19.22 -49.49
C GLN A 392 13.84 17.94 -50.11
N ASN A 393 14.62 18.08 -51.19
CA ASN A 393 15.25 16.97 -51.94
C ASN A 393 14.29 15.92 -52.54
N CYS A 394 13.05 16.33 -52.84
CA CYS A 394 12.08 15.47 -53.50
C CYS A 394 12.56 15.04 -54.90
N SER A 395 12.78 13.74 -55.11
CA SER A 395 13.05 13.19 -56.44
C SER A 395 11.74 13.07 -57.23
N TYR A 396 11.42 14.08 -58.04
CA TYR A 396 10.32 13.97 -59.01
C TYR A 396 10.79 13.14 -60.22
N LYS A 397 10.21 11.95 -60.44
CA LYS A 397 10.37 11.24 -61.71
C LYS A 397 9.62 12.02 -62.80
N GLN A 398 10.31 12.87 -63.55
CA GLN A 398 9.77 13.44 -64.79
C GLN A 398 9.66 12.34 -65.85
N TYR A 399 8.45 11.85 -66.10
CA TYR A 399 8.17 11.05 -67.29
C TYR A 399 7.99 12.00 -68.47
N MET A 400 9.06 12.25 -69.23
CA MET A 400 8.94 12.93 -70.52
C MET A 400 8.42 11.92 -71.56
N PRO A 401 7.27 12.18 -72.23
CA PRO A 401 6.87 11.36 -73.35
C PRO A 401 7.89 11.53 -74.48
N ILE A 402 8.54 10.43 -74.87
CA ILE A 402 9.40 10.40 -76.06
C ILE A 402 8.47 10.38 -77.27
N THR A 403 8.36 11.51 -77.97
CA THR A 403 7.80 11.54 -79.33
C THR A 403 8.93 11.22 -80.31
N MET A 404 9.05 9.96 -80.74
CA MET A 404 9.94 9.62 -81.85
C MET A 404 9.32 10.15 -83.15
N LYS A 405 10.08 10.92 -83.93
CA LYS A 405 9.69 11.41 -85.26
C LYS A 405 10.02 10.40 -86.33
#